data_AF-A0A6P0WVG1-F1
#
_entry.id   AF-A0A6P0WVG1-F1
#
_cell.length_a   1.000
_cell.length_b   1.000
_cell.length_c   1.000
_cell.angle_alpha   90.00
_cell.angle_beta   90.00
_cell.angle_gamma   90.00
#
_symmetry.space_group_name_H-M   'P 1'
#
loop_
_entity.id
_entity.type
_entity.pdbx_description
1 polymer ?
#
loop_
_entity_poly.entity_id
_entity_poly.type
_entity_poly.pdbx_seq_one_letter_code
_entity_poly.pdbx_strand_id
1 'polypeptide(L)'
;MVETVSSAALSGIGISYILGLATKITSSMEQNKLQEKHFAALREKYKVGQHKNAKSNNFLYLILRKAELGIQLTNLEFQWLKENQLFTTTEIISLQQYQATEKERLETEFFQLRTKYQIKTELELPLSSPVYSILGKLDAGYTATNSELELLRSHGLVDTIILIQDILVFSKLKVNYQATKHLSQFPEEPLYSILKKLDKRDKLANSEAEWLLENDFDKTLEFYWQQEQERQDKLEFAELKSKYEVSDHPDVSIDSPLYPILKKLNSEEELENSEWEWLEQQELEKLIEIDRKLKDTIFFAELKNRYKATQYQGSDPSSRLFKILRNLEISKVKKTNLSIELQELFKQVEFQVSEEDIHYLSKQGLNKTTEIAKQIHFKILKDKYRMMGQLAMEPFYEIMLKLEREERLDPKQVIQLIEEDRLSRHGKIAIAYYIAVLFESGKLWYK
;
A
#
# COMPACT_ATOMS: atom_id res chain seq x y z
N MET A 1 128.05 -41.46 23.86
CA MET A 1 127.65 -40.49 22.82
C MET A 1 126.15 -40.27 23.02
N VAL A 2 125.71 -39.35 23.90
CA VAL A 2 125.66 -37.89 23.68
C VAL A 2 125.10 -37.61 22.28
N GLU A 3 123.79 -37.34 22.16
CA GLU A 3 123.28 -35.99 21.89
C GLU A 3 121.74 -35.92 21.78
N THR A 4 121.18 -34.94 22.51
CA THR A 4 120.05 -34.04 22.19
C THR A 4 118.64 -34.57 21.88
N VAL A 5 117.80 -34.38 22.91
CA VAL A 5 116.36 -34.10 22.85
C VAL A 5 116.12 -32.81 22.05
N SER A 6 115.31 -32.86 20.98
CA SER A 6 114.84 -31.67 20.26
C SER A 6 113.39 -31.35 20.63
N SER A 7 113.25 -30.24 21.35
CA SER A 7 112.03 -29.56 21.72
C SER A 7 111.47 -28.80 20.51
N ALA A 8 110.39 -29.31 19.91
CA ALA A 8 109.63 -28.57 18.90
C ALA A 8 108.18 -29.09 18.80
N ALA A 9 107.39 -28.91 19.86
CA ALA A 9 105.95 -29.21 19.82
C ALA A 9 105.07 -28.32 20.74
N LEU A 10 105.56 -27.16 21.20
CA LEU A 10 104.82 -26.28 22.11
C LEU A 10 104.83 -24.78 21.75
N SER A 11 104.96 -24.41 20.47
CA SER A 11 104.83 -22.99 20.02
C SER A 11 103.64 -22.70 19.09
N GLY A 12 102.91 -23.72 18.61
CA GLY A 12 101.81 -23.54 17.66
C GLY A 12 100.44 -23.23 18.28
N ILE A 13 100.20 -23.62 19.53
CA ILE A 13 98.89 -23.44 20.21
C ILE A 13 98.75 -22.04 20.82
N GLY A 14 99.86 -21.38 21.18
CA GLY A 14 99.86 -20.03 21.75
C GLY A 14 99.54 -18.92 20.75
N ILE A 15 99.98 -19.05 19.49
CA ILE A 15 99.83 -17.97 18.49
C ILE A 15 98.40 -17.89 17.95
N SER A 16 97.71 -19.02 17.76
CA SER A 16 96.31 -19.02 17.31
C SER A 16 95.32 -18.50 18.37
N TYR A 17 95.62 -18.71 19.67
CA TYR A 17 94.80 -18.19 20.77
C TYR A 17 95.00 -16.68 20.96
N ILE A 18 96.23 -16.18 20.77
CA ILE A 18 96.56 -14.76 20.86
C ILE A 18 95.99 -13.98 19.66
N LEU A 19 96.04 -14.52 18.44
CA LEU A 19 95.39 -13.91 17.26
C LEU A 19 93.87 -13.90 17.37
N GLY A 20 93.24 -14.95 17.93
CA GLY A 20 91.80 -14.99 18.20
C GLY A 20 91.35 -14.02 19.29
N LEU A 21 92.20 -13.76 20.29
CA LEU A 21 91.95 -12.71 21.29
C LEU A 21 92.15 -11.31 20.71
N ALA A 22 93.16 -11.11 19.86
CA ALA A 22 93.41 -9.82 19.21
C ALA A 22 92.31 -9.42 18.21
N THR A 23 91.75 -10.36 17.43
CA THR A 23 90.59 -10.10 16.55
C THR A 23 89.31 -9.84 17.35
N LYS A 24 89.11 -10.53 18.48
CA LYS A 24 87.96 -10.29 19.37
C LYS A 24 88.07 -8.95 20.11
N ILE A 25 89.29 -8.53 20.48
CA ILE A 25 89.55 -7.23 21.11
C ILE A 25 89.38 -6.09 20.09
N THR A 26 89.90 -6.23 18.86
CA THR A 26 89.72 -5.22 17.79
C THR A 26 88.26 -5.08 17.36
N SER A 27 87.54 -6.18 17.19
CA SER A 27 86.08 -6.16 16.94
C SER A 27 85.29 -5.54 18.10
N SER A 28 85.67 -5.81 19.35
CA SER A 28 85.06 -5.20 20.53
C SER A 28 85.34 -3.70 20.63
N MET A 29 86.54 -3.23 20.27
CA MET A 29 86.88 -1.80 20.26
C MET A 29 86.12 -1.03 19.17
N GLU A 30 85.94 -1.61 17.98
CA GLU A 30 85.14 -0.99 16.91
C GLU A 30 83.65 -0.91 17.26
N GLN A 31 83.09 -1.97 17.87
CA GLN A 31 81.71 -1.96 18.36
C GLN A 31 81.47 -0.91 19.44
N ASN A 32 82.42 -0.75 20.37
CA ASN A 32 82.33 0.29 21.41
C ASN A 32 82.33 1.69 20.80
N LYS A 33 83.19 1.95 19.80
CA LYS A 33 83.23 3.25 19.10
C LYS A 33 81.93 3.55 18.35
N LEU A 34 81.29 2.54 17.76
CA LEU A 34 80.00 2.69 17.09
C LEU A 34 78.87 2.95 18.09
N GLN A 35 78.88 2.24 19.23
CA GLN A 35 77.92 2.45 20.32
C GLN A 35 78.01 3.88 20.89
N GLU A 36 79.22 4.41 21.09
CA GLU A 36 79.43 5.78 21.57
C GLU A 36 78.87 6.82 20.60
N LYS A 37 79.11 6.63 19.29
CA LYS A 37 78.53 7.50 18.24
C LYS A 37 77.01 7.44 18.24
N HIS A 38 76.44 6.24 18.31
CA HIS A 38 75.00 6.05 18.36
C HIS A 38 74.38 6.68 19.62
N PHE A 39 75.01 6.51 20.78
CA PHE A 39 74.54 7.13 22.01
C PHE A 39 74.66 8.65 21.99
N ALA A 40 75.71 9.21 21.38
CA ALA A 40 75.83 10.65 21.17
C ALA A 40 74.66 11.19 20.32
N ALA A 41 74.33 10.52 19.21
CA ALA A 41 73.19 10.88 18.37
C ALA A 41 71.85 10.77 19.11
N LEU A 42 71.63 9.72 19.90
CA LEU A 42 70.42 9.56 20.72
C LEU A 42 70.30 10.68 21.77
N ARG A 43 71.39 11.03 22.46
CA ARG A 43 71.38 12.12 23.44
C ARG A 43 71.01 13.44 22.80
N GLU A 44 71.52 13.71 21.60
CA GLU A 44 71.17 14.90 20.83
C GLU A 44 69.68 14.89 20.44
N LYS A 45 69.20 13.80 19.82
CA LYS A 45 67.79 13.64 19.40
C LYS A 45 66.81 13.83 20.55
N TYR A 46 67.10 13.22 21.70
CA TYR A 46 66.27 13.26 22.90
C TYR A 46 66.59 14.41 23.85
N LYS A 47 67.44 15.36 23.43
CA LYS A 47 67.83 16.57 24.18
C LYS A 47 68.30 16.28 25.60
N VAL A 48 69.06 15.20 25.76
CA VAL A 48 69.71 14.85 27.03
C VAL A 48 70.82 15.88 27.26
N GLY A 49 70.66 16.74 28.26
CA GLY A 49 71.65 17.75 28.65
C GLY A 49 72.98 17.14 29.14
N GLN A 50 73.87 17.97 29.71
CA GLN A 50 75.15 17.52 30.27
C GLN A 50 74.95 16.69 31.55
N HIS A 51 74.58 15.42 31.39
CA HIS A 51 74.38 14.47 32.48
C HIS A 51 75.74 13.97 32.99
N LYS A 52 76.10 14.30 34.25
CA LYS A 52 77.48 14.18 34.78
C LYS A 52 77.87 12.80 35.35
N ASN A 53 76.98 11.79 35.36
CA ASN A 53 77.25 10.52 36.04
C ASN A 53 77.63 9.38 35.08
N ALA A 54 78.86 8.86 35.23
CA ALA A 54 79.43 7.81 34.36
C ALA A 54 78.73 6.43 34.50
N LYS A 55 78.18 6.09 35.67
CA LYS A 55 77.44 4.82 35.90
C LYS A 55 76.05 4.80 35.24
N SER A 56 75.44 5.97 35.03
CA SER A 56 74.08 6.11 34.48
C SER A 56 74.04 6.18 32.96
N ASN A 57 75.20 6.23 32.30
CA ASN A 57 75.29 6.23 30.84
C ASN A 57 74.79 4.91 30.21
N ASN A 58 75.00 3.76 30.86
CA ASN A 58 74.53 2.47 30.33
C ASN A 58 73.00 2.31 30.43
N PHE A 59 72.39 2.73 31.54
CA PHE A 59 70.95 2.63 31.72
C PHE A 59 70.19 3.69 30.89
N LEU A 60 70.69 4.93 30.86
CA LEU A 60 70.17 5.96 29.96
C LEU A 60 70.27 5.53 28.50
N TYR A 61 71.41 4.95 28.08
CA TYR A 61 71.55 4.43 26.73
C TYR A 61 70.53 3.34 26.40
N LEU A 62 70.25 2.41 27.34
CA LEU A 62 69.21 1.40 27.17
C LEU A 62 67.83 2.02 26.99
N ILE A 63 67.46 3.00 27.83
CA ILE A 63 66.18 3.70 27.76
C ILE A 63 66.02 4.41 26.41
N LEU A 64 67.02 5.21 26.00
CA LEU A 64 66.96 5.93 24.73
C LEU A 64 66.92 4.98 23.53
N ARG A 65 67.65 3.85 23.59
CA ARG A 65 67.62 2.84 22.54
C ARG A 65 66.26 2.15 22.46
N LYS A 66 65.62 1.86 23.59
CA LYS A 66 64.23 1.34 23.60
C LYS A 66 63.28 2.33 22.95
N ALA A 67 63.36 3.61 23.33
CA ALA A 67 62.55 4.66 22.73
C ALA A 67 62.78 4.79 21.22
N GLU A 68 64.04 4.74 20.76
CA GLU A 68 64.39 4.80 19.33
C GLU A 68 63.77 3.64 18.54
N LEU A 69 63.75 2.45 19.14
CA LEU A 69 63.19 1.24 18.54
C LEU A 69 61.65 1.17 18.67
N GLY A 70 61.00 2.19 19.24
CA GLY A 70 59.55 2.19 19.48
C GLY A 70 59.10 1.21 20.58
N ILE A 71 60.03 0.69 21.39
CA ILE A 71 59.71 -0.21 22.49
C ILE A 71 59.13 0.62 23.65
N GLN A 72 57.99 0.18 24.18
CA GLN A 72 57.33 0.84 25.31
C GLN A 72 58.22 0.84 26.55
N LEU A 73 58.33 2.00 27.19
CA LEU A 73 59.07 2.16 28.43
C LEU A 73 58.16 1.86 29.62
N THR A 74 58.73 1.24 30.64
CA THR A 74 58.06 0.94 31.90
C THR A 74 57.94 2.18 32.79
N ASN A 75 57.02 2.14 33.75
CA ASN A 75 56.86 3.19 34.76
C ASN A 75 58.17 3.46 35.53
N LEU A 76 58.97 2.42 35.78
CA LEU A 76 60.27 2.54 36.45
C LEU A 76 61.29 3.30 35.62
N GLU A 77 61.33 3.07 34.31
CA GLU A 77 62.23 3.79 33.38
C GLU A 77 61.84 5.27 33.28
N PHE A 78 60.53 5.58 33.22
CA PHE A 78 60.05 6.96 33.27
C PHE A 78 60.30 7.64 34.61
N GLN A 79 60.11 6.92 35.73
CA GLN A 79 60.42 7.43 37.06
C GLN A 79 61.91 7.76 37.17
N TRP A 80 62.78 6.87 36.67
CA TRP A 80 64.21 7.09 36.65
C TRP A 80 64.60 8.34 35.84
N LEU A 81 64.01 8.55 34.65
CA LEU A 81 64.24 9.77 33.86
C LEU A 81 63.86 11.03 34.63
N LYS A 82 62.72 11.00 35.35
CA LYS A 82 62.25 12.12 36.18
C LYS A 82 63.18 12.39 37.37
N GLU A 83 63.61 11.35 38.08
CA GLU A 83 64.56 11.44 39.20
C GLU A 83 65.91 12.03 38.77
N ASN A 84 66.32 11.80 37.53
CA ASN A 84 67.54 12.37 36.94
C ASN A 84 67.32 13.71 36.21
N GLN A 85 66.17 14.36 36.43
CA GLN A 85 65.81 15.68 35.87
C GLN A 85 65.79 15.72 34.33
N LEU A 86 65.57 14.59 33.66
CA LEU A 86 65.50 14.47 32.20
C LEU A 86 64.05 14.70 31.70
N PHE A 87 63.45 15.83 32.06
CA PHE A 87 62.04 16.13 31.75
C PHE A 87 61.77 16.27 30.25
N THR A 88 62.59 17.03 29.51
CA THR A 88 62.46 17.19 28.06
C THR A 88 62.56 15.84 27.33
N THR A 89 63.50 14.98 27.75
CA THR A 89 63.64 13.63 27.23
C THR A 89 62.39 12.79 27.50
N THR A 90 61.86 12.88 28.72
CA THR A 90 60.62 12.21 29.13
C THR A 90 59.43 12.64 28.25
N GLU A 91 59.26 13.93 28.01
CA GLU A 91 58.19 14.46 27.14
C GLU A 91 58.32 13.96 25.70
N ILE A 92 59.53 14.02 25.11
CA ILE A 92 59.76 13.57 23.73
C ILE A 92 59.42 12.08 23.59
N ILE A 93 59.91 11.24 24.51
CA ILE A 93 59.65 9.79 24.48
C ILE A 93 58.15 9.51 24.70
N SER A 94 57.50 10.23 25.62
CA SER A 94 56.08 10.05 25.90
C SER A 94 55.23 10.40 24.68
N LEU A 95 55.56 11.50 23.99
CA LEU A 95 54.87 11.89 22.75
C LEU A 95 55.07 10.87 21.63
N GLN A 96 56.29 10.37 21.45
CA GLN A 96 56.57 9.33 20.46
C GLN A 96 55.79 8.02 20.73
N GLN A 97 55.75 7.58 21.98
CA GLN A 97 54.97 6.39 22.37
C GLN A 97 53.48 6.60 22.18
N TYR A 98 52.96 7.77 22.57
CA TYR A 98 51.57 8.14 22.30
C TYR A 98 51.24 8.10 20.80
N GLN A 99 52.09 8.67 19.95
CA GLN A 99 51.90 8.64 18.49
C GLN A 99 51.92 7.20 17.93
N ALA A 100 52.79 6.33 18.44
CA ALA A 100 52.84 4.93 18.03
C ALA A 100 51.56 4.17 18.42
N THR A 101 51.11 4.32 19.67
CA THR A 101 49.84 3.72 20.14
C THR A 101 48.63 4.27 19.36
N GLU A 102 48.61 5.58 19.11
CA GLU A 102 47.51 6.20 18.36
C GLU A 102 47.48 5.73 16.91
N LYS A 103 48.65 5.55 16.27
CA LYS A 103 48.75 4.96 14.94
C LYS A 103 48.20 3.54 14.92
N GLU A 104 48.58 2.69 15.87
CA GLU A 104 48.07 1.31 15.98
C GLU A 104 46.55 1.29 16.20
N ARG A 105 46.03 2.22 17.01
CA ARG A 105 44.58 2.39 17.22
C ARG A 105 43.87 2.75 15.91
N LEU A 106 44.40 3.72 15.16
CA LEU A 106 43.84 4.13 13.86
C LEU A 106 43.92 3.00 12.83
N GLU A 107 45.02 2.24 12.78
CA GLU A 107 45.14 1.05 11.93
C GLU A 107 44.05 0.02 12.25
N THR A 108 43.74 -0.17 13.53
CA THR A 108 42.67 -1.05 13.99
C THR A 108 41.28 -0.53 13.59
N GLU A 109 40.99 0.74 13.82
CA GLU A 109 39.73 1.39 13.40
C GLU A 109 39.53 1.28 11.87
N PHE A 110 40.59 1.54 11.11
CA PHE A 110 40.58 1.44 9.65
C PHE A 110 40.40 0.01 9.14
N PHE A 111 40.98 -0.97 9.83
CA PHE A 111 40.73 -2.38 9.54
C PHE A 111 39.25 -2.75 9.74
N GLN A 112 38.63 -2.25 10.81
CA GLN A 112 37.20 -2.45 11.06
C GLN A 112 36.34 -1.80 9.98
N LEU A 113 36.65 -0.56 9.57
CA LEU A 113 35.96 0.12 8.48
C LEU A 113 36.09 -0.63 7.15
N ARG A 114 37.29 -1.12 6.81
CA ARG A 114 37.49 -1.92 5.59
C ARG A 114 36.59 -3.15 5.59
N THR A 115 36.56 -3.88 6.70
CA THR A 115 35.70 -5.06 6.86
C THR A 115 34.22 -4.70 6.71
N LYS A 116 33.79 -3.64 7.41
CA LYS A 116 32.41 -3.14 7.39
C LYS A 116 31.94 -2.73 5.99
N TYR A 117 32.83 -2.16 5.17
CA TYR A 117 32.54 -1.72 3.81
C TYR A 117 33.02 -2.71 2.73
N GLN A 118 33.24 -3.98 3.12
CA GLN A 118 33.58 -5.11 2.23
C GLN A 118 34.83 -4.87 1.37
N ILE A 119 35.79 -4.09 1.87
CA ILE A 119 37.09 -3.90 1.21
C ILE A 119 37.95 -5.13 1.48
N LYS A 120 38.37 -5.78 0.39
CA LYS A 120 39.27 -6.94 0.40
C LYS A 120 40.55 -6.67 1.19
N THR A 121 40.92 -7.60 2.07
CA THR A 121 42.08 -7.45 2.97
C THR A 121 43.39 -7.36 2.20
N GLU A 122 43.46 -7.95 1.00
CA GLU A 122 44.64 -7.94 0.13
C GLU A 122 44.95 -6.55 -0.46
N LEU A 123 44.01 -5.61 -0.39
CA LEU A 123 44.23 -4.25 -0.90
C LEU A 123 45.03 -3.42 0.12
N GLU A 124 46.29 -3.14 -0.21
CA GLU A 124 47.15 -2.27 0.59
C GLU A 124 46.78 -0.80 0.37
N LEU A 125 45.99 -0.22 1.28
CA LEU A 125 45.73 1.22 1.35
C LEU A 125 46.58 1.88 2.46
N PRO A 126 47.48 2.83 2.13
CA PRO A 126 48.26 3.54 3.14
C PRO A 126 47.33 4.37 4.05
N LEU A 127 47.74 4.60 5.31
CA LEU A 127 46.96 5.43 6.27
C LEU A 127 46.63 6.83 5.73
N SER A 128 47.46 7.36 4.84
CA SER A 128 47.26 8.65 4.17
C SER A 128 46.25 8.59 3.02
N SER A 129 45.63 7.43 2.75
CA SER A 129 44.69 7.27 1.65
C SER A 129 43.41 8.07 1.91
N PRO A 130 42.92 8.86 0.94
CA PRO A 130 41.65 9.57 1.06
C PRO A 130 40.45 8.62 1.21
N VAL A 131 40.59 7.34 0.87
CA VAL A 131 39.56 6.31 1.08
C VAL A 131 39.12 6.26 2.55
N TYR A 132 40.06 6.34 3.50
CA TYR A 132 39.70 6.25 4.92
C TYR A 132 38.88 7.44 5.41
N SER A 133 39.17 8.64 4.90
CA SER A 133 38.34 9.82 5.18
C SER A 133 36.91 9.65 4.67
N ILE A 134 36.75 9.03 3.50
CA ILE A 134 35.42 8.71 2.94
C ILE A 134 34.70 7.67 3.81
N LEU A 135 35.37 6.57 4.19
CA LEU A 135 34.77 5.54 5.03
C LEU A 135 34.39 6.06 6.42
N GLY A 136 35.24 6.86 7.05
CA GLY A 136 34.93 7.49 8.34
C GLY A 136 33.76 8.47 8.25
N LYS A 137 33.68 9.23 7.15
CA LYS A 137 32.53 10.10 6.86
C LYS A 137 31.23 9.29 6.72
N LEU A 138 31.27 8.17 5.98
CA LEU A 138 30.13 7.27 5.83
C LEU A 138 29.73 6.62 7.16
N ASP A 139 30.71 6.24 7.98
CA ASP A 139 30.49 5.65 9.31
C ASP A 139 29.79 6.61 10.27
N ALA A 140 30.09 7.91 10.16
CA ALA A 140 29.42 8.98 10.88
C ALA A 140 28.02 9.32 10.32
N GLY A 141 27.53 8.59 9.31
CA GLY A 141 26.19 8.74 8.74
C GLY A 141 26.06 9.80 7.65
N TYR A 142 27.16 10.37 7.16
CA TYR A 142 27.14 11.31 6.04
C TYR A 142 27.09 10.58 4.69
N THR A 143 26.55 11.24 3.67
CA THR A 143 26.49 10.70 2.31
C THR A 143 27.78 10.95 1.52
N ALA A 144 28.12 10.01 0.63
CA ALA A 144 29.21 10.19 -0.32
C ALA A 144 28.77 11.10 -1.48
N THR A 145 29.67 11.99 -1.89
CA THR A 145 29.55 12.84 -3.07
C THR A 145 29.98 12.09 -4.33
N ASN A 146 29.58 12.56 -5.51
CA ASN A 146 29.96 11.92 -6.78
C ASN A 146 31.47 11.85 -6.97
N SER A 147 32.22 12.88 -6.59
CA SER A 147 33.69 12.88 -6.63
C SER A 147 34.32 11.85 -5.69
N GLU A 148 33.71 11.62 -4.52
CA GLU A 148 34.18 10.58 -3.59
C GLU A 148 33.89 9.17 -4.15
N LEU A 149 32.74 8.97 -4.80
CA LEU A 149 32.43 7.70 -5.48
C LEU A 149 33.35 7.42 -6.67
N GLU A 150 33.69 8.45 -7.46
CA GLU A 150 34.68 8.35 -8.54
C GLU A 150 36.08 8.01 -8.01
N LEU A 151 36.45 8.58 -6.85
CA LEU A 151 37.71 8.23 -6.17
C LEU A 151 37.71 6.76 -5.76
N LEU A 152 36.66 6.25 -5.11
CA LEU A 152 36.55 4.83 -4.76
C LEU A 152 36.63 3.94 -6.01
N ARG A 153 36.03 4.38 -7.13
CA ARG A 153 36.06 3.66 -8.40
C ARG A 153 37.47 3.59 -8.98
N SER A 154 38.23 4.68 -8.90
CA SER A 154 39.63 4.70 -9.34
C SER A 154 40.54 3.74 -8.54
N HIS A 155 40.13 3.37 -7.33
CA HIS A 155 40.81 2.36 -6.50
C HIS A 155 40.24 0.94 -6.69
N GLY A 156 39.34 0.73 -7.65
CA GLY A 156 38.75 -0.59 -7.93
C GLY A 156 37.73 -1.07 -6.88
N LEU A 157 37.23 -0.19 -6.02
CA LEU A 157 36.33 -0.52 -4.91
C LEU A 157 34.85 -0.60 -5.35
N VAL A 158 34.58 -1.40 -6.38
CA VAL A 158 33.23 -1.51 -7.00
C VAL A 158 32.20 -2.04 -6.00
N ASP A 159 32.52 -3.10 -5.26
CA ASP A 159 31.60 -3.71 -4.30
C ASP A 159 31.23 -2.74 -3.17
N THR A 160 32.21 -1.96 -2.68
CA THR A 160 31.99 -0.90 -1.69
C THR A 160 31.06 0.18 -2.23
N ILE A 161 31.20 0.58 -3.50
CA ILE A 161 30.30 1.56 -4.12
C ILE A 161 28.87 1.02 -4.20
N ILE A 162 28.69 -0.24 -4.61
CA ILE A 162 27.38 -0.89 -4.65
C ILE A 162 26.76 -0.89 -3.26
N LEU A 163 27.51 -1.29 -2.23
CA LEU A 163 27.05 -1.28 -0.84
C LEU A 163 26.64 0.12 -0.37
N ILE A 164 27.42 1.16 -0.68
CA ILE A 164 27.07 2.54 -0.34
C ILE A 164 25.75 2.95 -1.00
N GLN A 165 25.56 2.60 -2.27
CA GLN A 165 24.31 2.87 -2.97
C GLN A 165 23.13 2.10 -2.36
N ASP A 166 23.33 0.84 -2.01
CA ASP A 166 22.30 0.03 -1.38
C ASP A 166 21.92 0.56 0.01
N ILE A 167 22.87 1.06 0.81
CA ILE A 167 22.62 1.76 2.09
C ILE A 167 21.73 2.99 1.88
N LEU A 168 21.99 3.79 0.84
CA LEU A 168 21.17 4.97 0.52
C LEU A 168 19.75 4.58 0.11
N VAL A 169 19.63 3.58 -0.78
CA VAL A 169 18.34 3.05 -1.21
C VAL A 169 17.57 2.48 -0.03
N PHE A 170 18.21 1.69 0.82
CA PHE A 170 17.59 1.10 2.00
C PHE A 170 17.11 2.16 2.97
N SER A 171 17.91 3.19 3.22
CA SER A 171 17.53 4.32 4.07
C SER A 171 16.26 5.02 3.55
N LYS A 172 16.17 5.26 2.23
CA LYS A 172 14.96 5.81 1.59
C LYS A 172 13.76 4.88 1.72
N LEU A 173 13.95 3.58 1.45
CA LEU A 173 12.90 2.57 1.57
C LEU A 173 12.35 2.48 3.00
N LYS A 174 13.22 2.50 4.02
CA LYS A 174 12.80 2.50 5.43
C LYS A 174 11.89 3.67 5.76
N VAL A 175 12.17 4.86 5.21
CA VAL A 175 11.30 6.03 5.40
C VAL A 175 9.98 5.84 4.66
N ASN A 176 10.01 5.47 3.38
CA ASN A 176 8.83 5.31 2.54
C ASN A 176 7.82 4.29 3.12
N TYR A 177 8.33 3.20 3.69
CA TYR A 177 7.54 2.08 4.23
C TYR A 177 7.49 2.06 5.76
N GLN A 178 7.89 3.16 6.41
CA GLN A 178 7.85 3.34 7.87
C GLN A 178 8.57 2.24 8.68
N ALA A 179 9.63 1.65 8.13
CA ALA A 179 10.51 0.68 8.77
C ALA A 179 11.68 1.36 9.53
N THR A 180 11.51 2.60 9.98
CA THR A 180 12.57 3.42 10.60
C THR A 180 13.04 2.92 11.97
N LYS A 181 12.27 2.04 12.61
CA LYS A 181 12.67 1.36 13.85
C LYS A 181 13.86 0.41 13.65
N HIS A 182 14.12 -0.02 12.41
CA HIS A 182 15.32 -0.78 12.09
C HIS A 182 16.53 0.18 12.10
N LEU A 183 17.33 0.08 13.17
CA LEU A 183 18.41 1.01 13.47
C LEU A 183 19.62 0.84 12.55
N SER A 184 19.85 -0.37 12.01
CA SER A 184 21.00 -0.60 11.13
C SER A 184 20.87 0.25 9.86
N GLN A 185 21.97 0.90 9.49
CA GLN A 185 22.09 1.60 8.22
C GLN A 185 22.37 0.63 7.06
N PHE A 186 22.85 -0.57 7.36
CA PHE A 186 23.22 -1.55 6.36
C PHE A 186 21.99 -2.29 5.83
N PRO A 187 21.98 -2.65 4.54
CA PRO A 187 20.90 -3.40 3.91
C PRO A 187 20.88 -4.84 4.44
N GLU A 188 20.30 -5.03 5.62
CA GLU A 188 20.18 -6.35 6.26
C GLU A 188 18.99 -7.13 5.70
N GLU A 189 19.23 -8.40 5.43
CA GLU A 189 18.20 -9.34 5.02
C GLU A 189 17.45 -9.90 6.24
N PRO A 190 16.14 -10.22 6.11
CA PRO A 190 15.34 -10.17 4.88
C PRO A 190 14.69 -8.80 4.60
N LEU A 191 14.78 -7.84 5.54
CA LEU A 191 14.05 -6.58 5.44
C LEU A 191 14.36 -5.81 4.16
N TYR A 192 15.63 -5.76 3.74
CA TYR A 192 15.99 -5.04 2.52
C TYR A 192 15.31 -5.59 1.27
N SER A 193 15.34 -6.92 1.08
CA SER A 193 14.64 -7.58 -0.03
C SER A 193 13.14 -7.36 0.00
N ILE A 194 12.53 -7.41 1.18
CA ILE A 194 11.09 -7.16 1.37
C ILE A 194 10.74 -5.74 0.92
N LEU A 195 11.46 -4.73 1.40
CA LEU A 195 11.19 -3.34 1.03
C LEU A 195 11.42 -3.08 -0.47
N LYS A 196 12.43 -3.71 -1.08
CA LYS A 196 12.65 -3.65 -2.54
C LYS A 196 11.48 -4.25 -3.32
N LYS A 197 10.88 -5.35 -2.86
CA LYS A 197 9.68 -5.93 -3.47
C LYS A 197 8.47 -5.01 -3.34
N LEU A 198 8.27 -4.40 -2.17
CA LEU A 198 7.17 -3.44 -1.95
C LEU A 198 7.28 -2.21 -2.85
N ASP A 199 8.49 -1.70 -3.10
CA ASP A 199 8.77 -0.57 -4.01
C ASP A 199 8.41 -0.89 -5.47
N LYS A 200 8.65 -2.14 -5.88
CA LYS A 200 8.26 -2.64 -7.20
C LYS A 200 6.80 -3.08 -7.28
N ARG A 201 6.07 -3.07 -6.16
CA ARG A 201 4.73 -3.68 -6.01
C ARG A 201 4.72 -5.18 -6.37
N ASP A 202 5.81 -5.88 -6.10
CA ASP A 202 5.88 -7.33 -6.23
C ASP A 202 5.15 -8.02 -5.06
N LYS A 203 4.71 -9.26 -5.28
CA LYS A 203 4.07 -10.07 -4.23
C LYS A 203 5.12 -10.58 -3.24
N LEU A 204 4.84 -10.43 -1.94
CA LEU A 204 5.65 -11.04 -0.88
C LEU A 204 5.28 -12.52 -0.72
N ALA A 205 6.26 -13.35 -0.37
CA ALA A 205 5.99 -14.70 0.10
C ALA A 205 5.36 -14.67 1.49
N ASN A 206 4.60 -15.70 1.86
CA ASN A 206 3.96 -15.77 3.18
C ASN A 206 4.99 -15.65 4.32
N SER A 207 6.15 -16.30 4.18
CA SER A 207 7.25 -16.20 5.15
C SER A 207 7.82 -14.79 5.30
N GLU A 208 7.78 -13.97 4.24
CA GLU A 208 8.23 -12.57 4.29
C GLU A 208 7.23 -11.68 5.04
N ALA A 209 5.93 -11.90 4.82
CA ALA A 209 4.87 -11.20 5.55
C ALA A 209 4.84 -11.61 7.03
N GLU A 210 4.99 -12.90 7.33
CA GLU A 210 5.13 -13.43 8.70
C GLU A 210 6.35 -12.83 9.39
N TRP A 211 7.49 -12.73 8.70
CA TRP A 211 8.68 -12.09 9.27
C TRP A 211 8.44 -10.63 9.65
N LEU A 212 7.72 -9.85 8.82
CA LEU A 212 7.36 -8.46 9.16
C LEU A 212 6.51 -8.40 10.43
N LEU A 213 5.53 -9.31 10.56
CA LEU A 213 4.65 -9.39 11.72
C LEU A 213 5.44 -9.76 12.99
N GLU A 214 6.27 -10.81 12.94
CA GLU A 214 7.07 -11.29 14.07
C GLU A 214 8.10 -10.26 14.55
N ASN A 215 8.53 -9.36 13.66
CA ASN A 215 9.48 -8.30 13.98
C ASN A 215 8.78 -6.95 14.20
N ASP A 216 7.46 -6.91 14.49
CA ASP A 216 6.61 -5.75 14.81
C ASP A 216 6.49 -4.67 13.71
N PHE A 217 6.76 -4.98 12.43
CA PHE A 217 6.71 -4.01 11.32
C PHE A 217 5.28 -3.73 10.82
N ASP A 218 4.35 -3.49 11.75
CA ASP A 218 2.90 -3.41 11.48
C ASP A 218 2.55 -2.43 10.36
N LYS A 219 3.20 -1.25 10.36
CA LYS A 219 2.95 -0.22 9.34
C LYS A 219 3.45 -0.60 7.95
N THR A 220 4.62 -1.26 7.88
CA THR A 220 5.14 -1.81 6.62
C THR A 220 4.21 -2.92 6.11
N LEU A 221 3.69 -3.74 7.02
CA LEU A 221 2.73 -4.79 6.71
C LEU A 221 1.37 -4.21 6.25
N GLU A 222 0.92 -3.09 6.81
CA GLU A 222 -0.27 -2.35 6.36
C GLU A 222 -0.13 -1.88 4.89
N PHE A 223 1.02 -1.33 4.51
CA PHE A 223 1.30 -1.00 3.10
C PHE A 223 1.21 -2.23 2.19
N TYR A 224 1.73 -3.37 2.63
CA TYR A 224 1.62 -4.61 1.89
C TYR A 224 0.16 -5.05 1.70
N TRP A 225 -0.64 -5.04 2.77
CA TRP A 225 -2.05 -5.40 2.71
C TRP A 225 -2.86 -4.46 1.82
N GLN A 226 -2.58 -3.16 1.86
CA GLN A 226 -3.19 -2.20 0.94
C GLN A 226 -2.88 -2.55 -0.53
N GLN A 227 -1.62 -2.88 -0.85
CA GLN A 227 -1.27 -3.30 -2.20
C GLN A 227 -1.95 -4.61 -2.61
N GLU A 228 -2.09 -5.57 -1.71
CA GLU A 228 -2.79 -6.83 -2.01
C GLU A 228 -4.29 -6.60 -2.23
N GLN A 229 -4.92 -5.73 -1.43
CA GLN A 229 -6.31 -5.33 -1.63
C GLN A 229 -6.50 -4.66 -3.01
N GLU A 230 -5.62 -3.72 -3.40
CA GLU A 230 -5.64 -3.13 -4.75
C GLU A 230 -5.51 -4.18 -5.87
N ARG A 231 -4.73 -5.26 -5.66
CA ARG A 231 -4.62 -6.36 -6.64
C ARG A 231 -5.92 -7.15 -6.73
N GLN A 232 -6.55 -7.46 -5.60
CA GLN A 232 -7.83 -8.16 -5.56
C GLN A 232 -8.94 -7.32 -6.21
N ASP A 233 -9.02 -6.02 -5.89
CA ASP A 233 -9.98 -5.10 -6.49
C ASP A 233 -9.80 -4.98 -8.00
N LYS A 234 -8.57 -5.00 -8.52
CA LYS A 234 -8.32 -5.02 -9.98
C LYS A 234 -8.79 -6.30 -10.64
N LEU A 235 -8.66 -7.44 -9.96
CA LEU A 235 -9.14 -8.73 -10.43
C LEU A 235 -10.66 -8.76 -10.44
N GLU A 236 -11.29 -8.35 -9.33
CA GLU A 236 -12.74 -8.17 -9.21
C GLU A 236 -13.27 -7.23 -10.30
N PHE A 237 -12.60 -6.09 -10.53
CA PHE A 237 -13.01 -5.15 -11.57
C PHE A 237 -12.96 -5.77 -12.98
N ALA A 238 -11.91 -6.54 -13.30
CA ALA A 238 -11.83 -7.25 -14.57
C ALA A 238 -12.94 -8.30 -14.74
N GLU A 239 -13.25 -9.05 -13.69
CA GLU A 239 -14.36 -10.01 -13.66
C GLU A 239 -15.72 -9.33 -13.84
N LEU A 240 -15.95 -8.21 -13.15
CA LEU A 240 -17.17 -7.41 -13.28
C LEU A 240 -17.32 -6.85 -14.70
N LYS A 241 -16.23 -6.31 -15.28
CA LYS A 241 -16.27 -5.84 -16.68
C LYS A 241 -16.65 -6.95 -17.63
N SER A 242 -16.12 -8.16 -17.43
CA SER A 242 -16.50 -9.33 -18.22
C SER A 242 -17.96 -9.74 -18.00
N LYS A 243 -18.44 -9.75 -16.75
CA LYS A 243 -19.81 -10.12 -16.38
C LYS A 243 -20.85 -9.23 -17.06
N TYR A 244 -20.56 -7.94 -17.16
CA TYR A 244 -21.47 -6.94 -17.72
C TYR A 244 -21.18 -6.57 -19.18
N GLU A 245 -20.32 -7.32 -19.86
CA GLU A 245 -19.96 -7.10 -21.27
C GLU A 245 -19.40 -5.69 -21.56
N VAL A 246 -18.64 -5.13 -20.62
CA VAL A 246 -17.97 -3.81 -20.73
C VAL A 246 -16.44 -3.94 -20.73
N SER A 247 -15.91 -5.10 -21.14
CA SER A 247 -14.47 -5.36 -21.23
C SER A 247 -13.73 -4.39 -22.14
N ASP A 248 -14.38 -3.93 -23.21
CA ASP A 248 -13.80 -3.02 -24.21
C ASP A 248 -13.69 -1.56 -23.72
N HIS A 249 -14.29 -1.22 -22.58
CA HIS A 249 -14.18 0.12 -22.00
C HIS A 249 -12.71 0.43 -21.63
N PRO A 250 -12.16 1.61 -21.98
CA PRO A 250 -10.74 1.93 -21.80
C PRO A 250 -10.29 1.98 -20.33
N ASP A 251 -11.22 2.17 -19.40
CA ASP A 251 -10.88 2.25 -17.97
C ASP A 251 -10.36 0.92 -17.43
N VAL A 252 -9.17 1.01 -16.84
CA VAL A 252 -8.47 -0.08 -16.13
C VAL A 252 -8.21 0.23 -14.66
N SER A 253 -8.52 1.46 -14.22
CA SER A 253 -8.30 1.88 -12.84
C SER A 253 -9.49 1.55 -11.96
N ILE A 254 -9.22 1.03 -10.75
CA ILE A 254 -10.22 0.85 -9.69
C ILE A 254 -10.73 2.18 -9.14
N ASP A 255 -10.02 3.28 -9.40
CA ASP A 255 -10.46 4.64 -9.03
C ASP A 255 -11.48 5.23 -10.03
N SER A 256 -11.73 4.55 -11.15
CA SER A 256 -12.77 4.96 -12.10
C SER A 256 -14.16 4.83 -11.46
N PRO A 257 -15.10 5.74 -11.72
CA PRO A 257 -16.51 5.58 -11.33
C PRO A 257 -17.14 4.26 -11.80
N LEU A 258 -16.61 3.64 -12.87
CA LEU A 258 -17.13 2.38 -13.38
C LEU A 258 -17.04 1.24 -12.35
N TYR A 259 -15.93 1.13 -11.61
CA TYR A 259 -15.75 0.04 -10.64
C TYR A 259 -16.82 0.01 -9.54
N PRO A 260 -17.04 1.09 -8.75
CA PRO A 260 -18.08 1.10 -7.73
C PRO A 260 -19.50 0.95 -8.32
N ILE A 261 -19.76 1.46 -9.52
CA ILE A 261 -21.04 1.26 -10.21
C ILE A 261 -21.27 -0.23 -10.50
N LEU A 262 -20.30 -0.91 -11.11
CA LEU A 262 -20.42 -2.34 -11.39
C LEU A 262 -20.56 -3.17 -10.10
N LYS A 263 -19.90 -2.74 -9.02
CA LYS A 263 -20.00 -3.37 -7.70
C LYS A 263 -21.41 -3.22 -7.12
N LYS A 264 -22.01 -2.03 -7.16
CA LYS A 264 -23.40 -1.79 -6.75
C LYS A 264 -24.38 -2.65 -7.56
N LEU A 265 -24.24 -2.67 -8.89
CA LEU A 265 -25.07 -3.53 -9.75
C LEU A 265 -24.94 -5.01 -9.39
N ASN A 266 -23.73 -5.48 -9.05
CA ASN A 266 -23.48 -6.86 -8.65
C ASN A 266 -24.10 -7.22 -7.29
N SER A 267 -24.21 -6.24 -6.39
CA SER A 267 -24.86 -6.38 -5.08
C SER A 267 -26.37 -6.06 -5.11
N GLU A 268 -26.95 -5.80 -6.29
CA GLU A 268 -28.35 -5.37 -6.46
C GLU A 268 -28.69 -4.06 -5.69
N GLU A 269 -27.68 -3.20 -5.49
CA GLU A 269 -27.84 -1.89 -4.88
C GLU A 269 -28.30 -0.83 -5.90
N GLU A 270 -29.04 0.16 -5.42
CA GLU A 270 -29.56 1.24 -6.26
C GLU A 270 -28.45 2.22 -6.65
N LEU A 271 -28.35 2.52 -7.95
CA LEU A 271 -27.46 3.58 -8.44
C LEU A 271 -28.02 4.98 -8.16
N GLU A 272 -27.13 5.87 -7.74
CA GLU A 272 -27.40 7.30 -7.52
C GLU A 272 -27.57 8.04 -8.85
N ASN A 273 -28.22 9.21 -8.83
CA ASN A 273 -28.44 10.00 -10.05
C ASN A 273 -27.14 10.42 -10.74
N SER A 274 -26.09 10.74 -9.97
CA SER A 274 -24.77 11.08 -10.50
C SER A 274 -24.10 9.91 -11.23
N GLU A 275 -24.28 8.68 -10.73
CA GLU A 275 -23.80 7.46 -11.35
C GLU A 275 -24.55 7.16 -12.66
N TRP A 276 -25.86 7.41 -12.66
CA TRP A 276 -26.71 7.35 -13.85
C TRP A 276 -26.31 8.34 -14.93
N GLU A 277 -26.16 9.61 -14.58
CA GLU A 277 -25.70 10.66 -15.50
C GLU A 277 -24.32 10.33 -16.06
N TRP A 278 -23.43 9.74 -15.25
CA TRP A 278 -22.13 9.29 -15.69
C TRP A 278 -22.23 8.14 -16.71
N LEU A 279 -23.09 7.13 -16.47
CA LEU A 279 -23.32 6.03 -17.41
C LEU A 279 -23.89 6.53 -18.75
N GLU A 280 -24.80 7.51 -18.71
CA GLU A 280 -25.35 8.14 -19.93
C GLU A 280 -24.26 8.87 -20.71
N GLN A 281 -23.39 9.60 -20.02
CA GLN A 281 -22.26 10.31 -20.64
C GLN A 281 -21.24 9.36 -21.27
N GLN A 282 -21.07 8.15 -20.74
CA GLN A 282 -20.19 7.12 -21.30
C GLN A 282 -20.87 6.22 -22.34
N GLU A 283 -22.14 6.49 -22.70
CA GLU A 283 -22.92 5.70 -23.66
C GLU A 283 -23.07 4.22 -23.25
N LEU A 284 -23.08 3.93 -21.94
CA LEU A 284 -23.16 2.57 -21.38
C LEU A 284 -24.62 2.12 -21.21
N GLU A 285 -25.40 2.16 -22.31
CA GLU A 285 -26.85 1.90 -22.33
C GLU A 285 -27.25 0.53 -21.74
N LYS A 286 -26.41 -0.49 -21.90
CA LYS A 286 -26.65 -1.82 -21.33
C LYS A 286 -26.71 -1.79 -19.80
N LEU A 287 -25.82 -1.05 -19.15
CA LEU A 287 -25.78 -0.95 -17.68
C LEU A 287 -27.00 -0.19 -17.16
N ILE A 288 -27.38 0.86 -17.86
CA ILE A 288 -28.62 1.63 -17.67
C ILE A 288 -29.86 0.72 -17.72
N GLU A 289 -29.93 -0.18 -18.70
CA GLU A 289 -31.05 -1.13 -18.80
C GLU A 289 -31.06 -2.13 -17.64
N ILE A 290 -29.89 -2.60 -17.21
CA ILE A 290 -29.75 -3.52 -16.07
C ILE A 290 -30.24 -2.85 -14.77
N ASP A 291 -29.79 -1.63 -14.47
CA ASP A 291 -30.26 -0.90 -13.28
C ASP A 291 -31.77 -0.66 -13.32
N ARG A 292 -32.33 -0.26 -14.47
CA ARG A 292 -33.80 -0.13 -14.65
C ARG A 292 -34.52 -1.42 -14.32
N LYS A 293 -34.03 -2.57 -14.81
CA LYS A 293 -34.62 -3.89 -14.52
C LYS A 293 -34.53 -4.24 -13.03
N LEU A 294 -33.43 -3.91 -12.36
CA LEU A 294 -33.27 -4.11 -10.92
C LEU A 294 -34.26 -3.24 -10.13
N LYS A 295 -34.32 -1.93 -10.43
CA LYS A 295 -35.29 -0.99 -9.82
C LYS A 295 -36.73 -1.47 -10.01
N ASP A 296 -37.09 -1.87 -11.22
CA ASP A 296 -38.41 -2.39 -11.53
C ASP A 296 -38.71 -3.70 -10.77
N THR A 297 -37.71 -4.57 -10.56
CA THR A 297 -37.86 -5.82 -9.80
C THR A 297 -38.10 -5.54 -8.31
N ILE A 298 -37.32 -4.63 -7.72
CA ILE A 298 -37.50 -4.18 -6.33
C ILE A 298 -38.88 -3.53 -6.17
N PHE A 299 -39.23 -2.60 -7.06
CA PHE A 299 -40.52 -1.94 -7.06
C PHE A 299 -41.68 -2.93 -7.23
N PHE A 300 -41.52 -3.97 -8.07
CA PHE A 300 -42.53 -5.02 -8.21
C PHE A 300 -42.72 -5.78 -6.90
N ALA A 301 -41.65 -6.11 -6.17
CA ALA A 301 -41.74 -6.77 -4.87
C ALA A 301 -42.50 -5.90 -3.85
N GLU A 302 -42.22 -4.60 -3.81
CA GLU A 302 -42.95 -3.65 -2.97
C GLU A 302 -44.44 -3.58 -3.32
N LEU A 303 -44.76 -3.50 -4.61
CA LEU A 303 -46.13 -3.48 -5.10
C LEU A 303 -46.86 -4.78 -4.74
N LYS A 304 -46.22 -5.95 -4.88
CA LYS A 304 -46.80 -7.24 -4.47
C LYS A 304 -47.15 -7.22 -2.98
N ASN A 305 -46.27 -6.70 -2.13
CA ASN A 305 -46.51 -6.57 -0.69
C ASN A 305 -47.64 -5.59 -0.36
N ARG A 306 -47.67 -4.44 -1.03
CA ARG A 306 -48.66 -3.37 -0.85
C ARG A 306 -50.06 -3.81 -1.25
N TYR A 307 -50.17 -4.45 -2.42
CA TYR A 307 -51.45 -4.90 -3.00
C TYR A 307 -51.81 -6.35 -2.66
N LYS A 308 -51.08 -6.96 -1.71
CA LYS A 308 -51.34 -8.32 -1.20
C LYS A 308 -51.32 -9.40 -2.30
N ALA A 309 -50.49 -9.21 -3.32
CA ALA A 309 -50.25 -10.14 -4.41
C ALA A 309 -49.03 -11.04 -4.16
N THR A 310 -48.67 -11.29 -2.90
CA THR A 310 -47.48 -12.06 -2.50
C THR A 310 -47.55 -13.54 -2.87
N GLN A 311 -48.74 -14.04 -3.21
CA GLN A 311 -48.94 -15.42 -3.67
C GLN A 311 -48.45 -15.64 -5.11
N TYR A 312 -48.28 -14.56 -5.90
CA TYR A 312 -47.76 -14.64 -7.25
C TYR A 312 -46.25 -14.87 -7.25
N GLN A 313 -45.83 -16.01 -7.81
CA GLN A 313 -44.44 -16.46 -7.79
C GLN A 313 -43.53 -15.71 -8.78
N GLY A 314 -44.10 -15.08 -9.81
CA GLY A 314 -43.30 -14.35 -10.80
C GLY A 314 -42.68 -13.07 -10.22
N SER A 315 -41.44 -12.80 -10.62
CA SER A 315 -40.71 -11.57 -10.30
C SER A 315 -40.33 -10.76 -11.54
N ASP A 316 -40.73 -11.20 -12.74
CA ASP A 316 -40.47 -10.50 -13.99
C ASP A 316 -41.27 -9.17 -14.07
N PRO A 317 -40.59 -8.02 -14.18
CA PRO A 317 -41.26 -6.74 -14.37
C PRO A 317 -41.96 -6.59 -15.72
N SER A 318 -41.69 -7.45 -16.69
CA SER A 318 -42.45 -7.47 -17.95
C SER A 318 -43.83 -8.12 -17.79
N SER A 319 -44.09 -8.76 -16.65
CA SER A 319 -45.32 -9.51 -16.40
C SER A 319 -46.58 -8.62 -16.44
N ARG A 320 -47.69 -9.22 -16.86
CA ARG A 320 -49.01 -8.55 -16.83
C ARG A 320 -49.36 -8.09 -15.41
N LEU A 321 -49.00 -8.87 -14.39
CA LEU A 321 -49.25 -8.47 -13.00
C LEU A 321 -48.52 -7.18 -12.63
N PHE A 322 -47.23 -7.03 -12.96
CA PHE A 322 -46.50 -5.80 -12.68
C PHE A 322 -47.17 -4.59 -13.31
N LYS A 323 -47.57 -4.69 -14.59
CA LYS A 323 -48.31 -3.62 -15.29
C LYS A 323 -49.60 -3.23 -14.56
N ILE A 324 -50.38 -4.23 -14.10
CA ILE A 324 -51.61 -3.99 -13.35
C ILE A 324 -51.32 -3.31 -12.01
N LEU A 325 -50.35 -3.81 -11.23
CA LEU A 325 -50.02 -3.23 -9.93
C LEU A 325 -49.46 -1.81 -10.06
N ARG A 326 -48.65 -1.56 -11.08
CA ARG A 326 -48.15 -0.23 -11.43
C ARG A 326 -49.29 0.72 -11.76
N ASN A 327 -50.27 0.30 -12.57
CA ASN A 327 -51.46 1.09 -12.89
C ASN A 327 -52.34 1.38 -11.65
N LEU A 328 -52.43 0.42 -10.71
CA LEU A 328 -53.12 0.61 -9.44
C LEU A 328 -52.44 1.66 -8.56
N GLU A 329 -51.11 1.66 -8.51
CA GLU A 329 -50.33 2.65 -7.75
C GLU A 329 -50.49 4.05 -8.35
N ILE A 330 -50.32 4.15 -9.66
CA ILE A 330 -50.57 5.35 -10.47
C ILE A 330 -51.97 5.92 -10.20
N SER A 331 -53.00 5.07 -10.18
CA SER A 331 -54.40 5.49 -9.95
C SER A 331 -54.66 5.99 -8.52
N LYS A 332 -53.81 5.61 -7.56
CA LYS A 332 -53.94 5.99 -6.14
C LYS A 332 -53.29 7.35 -5.86
N VAL A 333 -52.17 7.66 -6.50
CA VAL A 333 -51.49 8.94 -6.31
C VAL A 333 -52.32 10.04 -6.98
N LYS A 334 -52.87 10.97 -6.20
CA LYS A 334 -53.56 12.15 -6.73
C LYS A 334 -52.58 12.89 -7.66
N LYS A 335 -53.05 13.36 -8.83
CA LYS A 335 -52.28 14.10 -9.85
C LYS A 335 -51.36 15.22 -9.31
N THR A 336 -51.59 15.71 -8.09
CA THR A 336 -50.86 16.83 -7.48
C THR A 336 -49.56 16.46 -6.77
N ASN A 337 -49.28 15.18 -6.49
CA ASN A 337 -48.15 14.77 -5.62
C ASN A 337 -47.12 13.82 -6.28
N LEU A 338 -47.06 13.78 -7.61
CA LEU A 338 -46.15 12.90 -8.34
C LEU A 338 -44.80 13.57 -8.61
N SER A 339 -43.70 12.81 -8.51
CA SER A 339 -42.38 13.24 -8.99
C SER A 339 -42.44 13.54 -10.50
N ILE A 340 -41.54 14.41 -10.97
CA ILE A 340 -41.50 14.89 -12.36
C ILE A 340 -41.38 13.72 -13.35
N GLU A 341 -40.55 12.70 -13.05
CA GLU A 341 -40.40 11.50 -13.88
C GLU A 341 -41.70 10.70 -14.03
N LEU A 342 -42.46 10.54 -12.95
CA LEU A 342 -43.75 9.88 -13.02
C LEU A 342 -44.71 10.72 -13.88
N GLN A 343 -44.71 12.06 -13.73
CA GLN A 343 -45.57 12.96 -14.52
C GLN A 343 -45.33 12.89 -16.03
N GLU A 344 -44.10 12.64 -16.48
CA GLU A 344 -43.80 12.46 -17.91
C GLU A 344 -44.33 11.12 -18.43
N LEU A 345 -44.19 10.05 -17.65
CA LEU A 345 -44.84 8.76 -17.92
C LEU A 345 -46.37 8.94 -18.06
N PHE A 346 -47.01 9.77 -17.23
CA PHE A 346 -48.46 10.03 -17.30
C PHE A 346 -48.95 10.69 -18.60
N LYS A 347 -48.07 11.30 -19.42
CA LYS A 347 -48.50 12.02 -20.63
C LYS A 347 -48.76 11.10 -21.84
N GLN A 348 -48.28 9.86 -21.82
CA GLN A 348 -48.23 9.03 -23.04
C GLN A 348 -49.22 7.85 -23.11
N VAL A 349 -49.88 7.42 -22.03
CA VAL A 349 -50.85 6.28 -22.10
C VAL A 349 -51.97 6.44 -21.06
N GLU A 350 -53.20 6.00 -21.40
CA GLU A 350 -54.27 5.75 -20.43
C GLU A 350 -53.90 4.59 -19.50
N PHE A 351 -53.10 4.87 -18.46
CA PHE A 351 -52.80 3.92 -17.39
C PHE A 351 -54.01 3.75 -16.47
N GLN A 352 -55.07 3.13 -16.98
CA GLN A 352 -56.25 2.75 -16.21
C GLN A 352 -56.29 1.24 -16.03
N VAL A 353 -56.78 0.82 -14.87
CA VAL A 353 -57.04 -0.60 -14.59
C VAL A 353 -58.31 -0.97 -15.32
N SER A 354 -58.19 -1.87 -16.29
CA SER A 354 -59.32 -2.34 -17.10
C SER A 354 -60.12 -3.43 -16.40
N GLU A 355 -61.30 -3.74 -16.93
CA GLU A 355 -62.07 -4.89 -16.44
C GLU A 355 -61.35 -6.22 -16.72
N GLU A 356 -60.67 -6.32 -17.87
CA GLU A 356 -59.86 -7.48 -18.25
C GLU A 356 -58.73 -7.75 -17.25
N ASP A 357 -58.17 -6.69 -16.66
CA ASP A 357 -57.14 -6.79 -15.64
C ASP A 357 -57.69 -7.32 -14.32
N ILE A 358 -58.89 -6.87 -13.92
CA ILE A 358 -59.58 -7.38 -12.74
C ILE A 358 -59.93 -8.87 -12.93
N HIS A 359 -60.43 -9.23 -14.11
CA HIS A 359 -60.70 -10.61 -14.46
C HIS A 359 -59.42 -11.46 -14.44
N TYR A 360 -58.31 -10.94 -14.96
CA TYR A 360 -57.01 -11.59 -14.87
C TYR A 360 -56.58 -11.84 -13.42
N LEU A 361 -56.66 -10.83 -12.54
CA LEU A 361 -56.33 -10.98 -11.12
C LEU A 361 -57.19 -12.06 -10.42
N SER A 362 -58.49 -12.08 -10.73
CA SER A 362 -59.41 -13.09 -10.21
C SER A 362 -59.04 -14.49 -10.69
N LYS A 363 -58.72 -14.65 -11.98
CA LYS A 363 -58.27 -15.93 -12.57
C LYS A 363 -56.97 -16.43 -11.96
N GLN A 364 -56.08 -15.52 -11.55
CA GLN A 364 -54.83 -15.86 -10.84
C GLN A 364 -55.03 -16.16 -9.35
N GLY A 365 -56.27 -16.15 -8.84
CA GLY A 365 -56.58 -16.41 -7.44
C GLY A 365 -56.18 -15.28 -6.48
N LEU A 366 -55.83 -14.10 -7.00
CA LEU A 366 -55.37 -12.95 -6.21
C LEU A 366 -56.56 -12.17 -5.64
N ASN A 367 -57.40 -12.82 -4.82
CA ASN A 367 -58.70 -12.28 -4.38
C ASN A 367 -58.60 -10.93 -3.67
N LYS A 368 -57.61 -10.75 -2.78
CA LYS A 368 -57.40 -9.47 -2.07
C LYS A 368 -57.00 -8.36 -3.01
N THR A 369 -56.09 -8.64 -3.95
CA THR A 369 -55.64 -7.68 -4.97
C THR A 369 -56.78 -7.33 -5.93
N THR A 370 -57.61 -8.33 -6.29
CA THR A 370 -58.81 -8.16 -7.12
C THR A 370 -59.79 -7.19 -6.46
N GLU A 371 -60.06 -7.36 -5.17
CA GLU A 371 -60.96 -6.47 -4.42
C GLU A 371 -60.44 -5.02 -4.38
N ILE A 372 -59.14 -4.84 -4.10
CA ILE A 372 -58.50 -3.52 -4.16
C ILE A 372 -58.62 -2.91 -5.56
N ALA A 373 -58.40 -3.71 -6.61
CA ALA A 373 -58.49 -3.27 -8.00
C ALA A 373 -59.91 -2.84 -8.37
N LYS A 374 -60.93 -3.62 -7.98
CA LYS A 374 -62.33 -3.26 -8.19
C LYS A 374 -62.71 -1.96 -7.47
N GLN A 375 -62.24 -1.74 -6.24
CA GLN A 375 -62.51 -0.50 -5.50
C GLN A 375 -61.90 0.74 -6.20
N ILE A 376 -60.68 0.60 -6.71
CA ILE A 376 -60.02 1.67 -7.47
C ILE A 376 -60.73 1.90 -8.80
N HIS A 377 -61.05 0.84 -9.55
CA HIS A 377 -61.77 0.94 -10.81
C HIS A 377 -63.16 1.56 -10.63
N PHE A 378 -63.91 1.16 -9.61
CA PHE A 378 -65.19 1.77 -9.26
C PHE A 378 -65.07 3.27 -9.00
N LYS A 379 -64.01 3.71 -8.31
CA LYS A 379 -63.75 5.13 -8.09
C LYS A 379 -63.50 5.87 -9.42
N ILE A 380 -62.71 5.28 -10.33
CA ILE A 380 -62.46 5.85 -11.66
C ILE A 380 -63.79 5.98 -12.44
N LEU A 381 -64.63 4.95 -12.41
CA LEU A 381 -65.94 4.98 -13.06
C LEU A 381 -66.87 6.03 -12.44
N LYS A 382 -66.89 6.16 -11.11
CA LYS A 382 -67.63 7.25 -10.44
C LYS A 382 -67.20 8.62 -10.94
N ASP A 383 -65.90 8.86 -11.06
CA ASP A 383 -65.37 10.13 -11.57
C ASP A 383 -65.73 10.33 -13.06
N LYS A 384 -65.59 9.27 -13.87
CA LYS A 384 -65.97 9.26 -15.30
C LYS A 384 -67.44 9.66 -15.48
N TYR A 385 -68.34 9.05 -14.72
CA TYR A 385 -69.79 9.29 -14.75
C TYR A 385 -70.27 10.46 -13.89
N ARG A 386 -69.37 11.16 -13.19
CA ARG A 386 -69.66 12.26 -12.25
C ARG A 386 -70.65 11.88 -11.13
N MET A 387 -70.57 10.64 -10.63
CA MET A 387 -71.34 10.19 -9.48
C MET A 387 -70.71 10.69 -8.17
N MET A 388 -71.29 11.74 -7.61
CA MET A 388 -70.83 12.34 -6.35
C MET A 388 -71.46 11.66 -5.12
N GLY A 389 -70.69 11.54 -4.03
CA GLY A 389 -71.15 11.02 -2.73
C GLY A 389 -70.65 9.62 -2.37
N GLN A 390 -70.98 9.16 -1.16
CA GLN A 390 -70.79 7.76 -0.77
C GLN A 390 -71.82 6.91 -1.51
N LEU A 391 -71.34 5.94 -2.28
CA LEU A 391 -72.15 4.99 -3.02
C LEU A 391 -71.74 3.59 -2.54
N ALA A 392 -72.71 2.73 -2.29
CA ALA A 392 -72.42 1.31 -2.14
C ALA A 392 -71.75 0.79 -3.43
N MET A 393 -70.78 -0.10 -3.28
CA MET A 393 -70.04 -0.61 -4.42
C MET A 393 -70.95 -1.47 -5.30
N GLU A 394 -71.60 -2.46 -4.71
CA GLU A 394 -72.70 -3.16 -5.37
C GLU A 394 -74.03 -2.50 -5.02
N PRO A 395 -74.96 -2.35 -5.98
CA PRO A 395 -74.91 -2.86 -7.37
C PRO A 395 -74.39 -1.84 -8.41
N PHE A 396 -73.95 -0.67 -7.97
CA PHE A 396 -73.57 0.43 -8.87
C PHE A 396 -72.34 0.13 -9.73
N TYR A 397 -71.41 -0.67 -9.22
CA TYR A 397 -70.24 -1.10 -9.97
C TYR A 397 -70.66 -1.92 -11.19
N GLU A 398 -71.56 -2.89 -11.04
CA GLU A 398 -72.08 -3.69 -12.16
C GLU A 398 -72.83 -2.83 -13.18
N ILE A 399 -73.63 -1.85 -12.71
CA ILE A 399 -74.30 -0.89 -13.60
C ILE A 399 -73.28 -0.12 -14.44
N MET A 400 -72.21 0.40 -13.82
CA MET A 400 -71.18 1.15 -14.54
C MET A 400 -70.38 0.28 -15.50
N LEU A 401 -70.10 -0.99 -15.16
CA LEU A 401 -69.45 -1.93 -16.06
C LEU A 401 -70.29 -2.20 -17.32
N LYS A 402 -71.60 -2.42 -17.16
CA LYS A 402 -72.51 -2.57 -18.32
C LYS A 402 -72.47 -1.33 -19.21
N LEU A 403 -72.46 -0.13 -18.61
CA LEU A 403 -72.35 1.13 -19.37
C LEU A 403 -71.02 1.27 -20.10
N GLU A 404 -69.90 0.84 -19.52
CA GLU A 404 -68.59 0.81 -20.20
C GLU A 404 -68.58 -0.11 -21.42
N ARG A 405 -69.27 -1.25 -21.33
CA ARG A 405 -69.41 -2.22 -22.41
C ARG A 405 -70.47 -1.84 -23.45
N GLU A 406 -71.12 -0.68 -23.27
CA GLU A 406 -72.26 -0.24 -24.08
C GLU A 406 -73.44 -1.24 -24.06
N GLU A 407 -73.58 -2.01 -22.98
CA GLU A 407 -74.67 -2.96 -22.76
C GLU A 407 -75.90 -2.26 -22.16
N ARG A 408 -77.09 -2.72 -22.53
CA ARG A 408 -78.33 -2.19 -21.96
C ARG A 408 -78.48 -2.57 -20.49
N LEU A 409 -78.86 -1.58 -19.69
CA LEU A 409 -79.21 -1.78 -18.29
C LEU A 409 -80.54 -2.50 -18.13
N ASP A 410 -80.62 -3.41 -17.16
CA ASP A 410 -81.87 -4.09 -16.82
C ASP A 410 -82.88 -3.10 -16.24
N PRO A 411 -84.20 -3.31 -16.42
CA PRO A 411 -85.22 -2.43 -15.85
C PRO A 411 -85.05 -2.21 -14.34
N LYS A 412 -84.61 -3.24 -13.59
CA LYS A 412 -84.31 -3.15 -12.16
C LYS A 412 -83.15 -2.18 -11.85
N GLN A 413 -82.08 -2.23 -12.64
CA GLN A 413 -80.93 -1.35 -12.51
C GLN A 413 -81.29 0.10 -12.85
N VAL A 414 -82.16 0.31 -13.85
CA VAL A 414 -82.67 1.64 -14.20
C VAL A 414 -83.55 2.21 -13.09
N ILE A 415 -84.47 1.41 -12.53
CA ILE A 415 -85.31 1.82 -11.40
C ILE A 415 -84.43 2.24 -10.23
N GLN A 416 -83.40 1.46 -9.91
CA GLN A 416 -82.48 1.79 -8.82
C GLN A 416 -81.73 3.12 -9.03
N LEU A 417 -81.28 3.41 -10.27
CA LEU A 417 -80.68 4.71 -10.59
C LEU A 417 -81.66 5.88 -10.45
N ILE A 418 -82.96 5.65 -10.68
CA ILE A 418 -84.02 6.65 -10.51
C ILE A 418 -84.32 6.87 -9.03
N GLU A 419 -84.47 5.78 -8.26
CA GLU A 419 -84.77 5.84 -6.82
C GLU A 419 -83.69 6.56 -6.02
N GLU A 420 -82.42 6.42 -6.42
CA GLU A 420 -81.29 7.13 -5.80
C GLU A 420 -80.98 8.50 -6.42
N ASP A 421 -81.86 9.02 -7.28
CA ASP A 421 -81.74 10.32 -7.97
C ASP A 421 -80.41 10.48 -8.73
N ARG A 422 -79.93 9.39 -9.35
CA ARG A 422 -78.66 9.35 -10.10
C ARG A 422 -78.86 9.44 -11.61
N LEU A 423 -80.10 9.23 -12.10
CA LEU A 423 -80.44 9.30 -13.52
C LEU A 423 -80.98 10.68 -13.93
N SER A 424 -80.11 11.69 -14.01
CA SER A 424 -80.48 12.99 -14.57
C SER A 424 -80.59 12.91 -16.10
N ARG A 425 -81.60 13.55 -16.70
CA ARG A 425 -81.82 13.58 -18.17
C ARG A 425 -80.61 14.05 -18.98
N HIS A 426 -79.75 14.89 -18.39
CA HIS A 426 -78.53 15.40 -19.00
C HIS A 426 -77.25 14.83 -18.33
N GLY A 427 -77.40 13.87 -17.42
CA GLY A 427 -76.29 13.20 -16.76
C GLY A 427 -75.57 12.25 -17.70
N LYS A 428 -74.25 12.06 -17.47
CA LYS A 428 -73.42 11.15 -18.27
C LYS A 428 -73.94 9.71 -18.30
N ILE A 429 -74.57 9.27 -17.21
CA ILE A 429 -75.18 7.93 -17.09
C ILE A 429 -76.36 7.79 -18.05
N ALA A 430 -77.26 8.78 -18.09
CA ALA A 430 -78.40 8.75 -19.00
C ALA A 430 -77.93 8.77 -20.46
N ILE A 431 -76.91 9.58 -20.77
CA ILE A 431 -76.30 9.63 -22.11
C ILE A 431 -75.72 8.26 -22.48
N ALA A 432 -74.90 7.65 -21.63
CA ALA A 432 -74.32 6.33 -21.88
C ALA A 432 -75.40 5.25 -22.04
N TYR A 433 -76.44 5.26 -21.20
CA TYR A 433 -77.58 4.34 -21.32
C TYR A 433 -78.34 4.51 -22.64
N TYR A 434 -78.61 5.74 -23.09
CA TYR A 434 -79.26 5.97 -24.38
C TYR A 434 -78.40 5.53 -25.57
N ILE A 435 -77.08 5.71 -25.49
CA ILE A 435 -76.14 5.22 -26.50
C ILE A 435 -76.23 3.69 -26.59
N ALA A 436 -76.15 2.98 -25.46
CA ALA A 436 -76.28 1.52 -25.41
C ALA A 436 -77.61 1.02 -26.03
N VAL A 437 -78.74 1.66 -25.71
CA VAL A 437 -80.06 1.32 -26.27
C VAL A 437 -80.13 1.57 -27.79
N LEU A 438 -79.49 2.64 -28.27
CA LEU A 438 -79.43 2.92 -29.71
C LEU A 438 -78.52 1.94 -30.46
N PHE A 439 -77.46 1.45 -29.81
CA PHE A 439 -76.53 0.47 -30.35
C PHE A 439 -77.22 -0.89 -30.52
N GLU A 440 -77.90 -1.39 -29.47
CA GLU A 440 -78.65 -2.66 -29.53
C GLU A 440 -79.83 -2.62 -30.52
N SER A 441 -80.49 -1.47 -30.69
CA SER A 441 -81.62 -1.34 -31.61
C SER A 441 -81.19 -1.21 -33.08
N GLY A 442 -79.89 -1.26 -33.38
CA GLY A 442 -79.35 -1.18 -34.74
C GLY A 442 -79.60 0.16 -35.43
N LYS A 443 -79.98 1.20 -34.69
CA LYS A 443 -80.32 2.53 -35.23
C LYS A 443 -79.11 3.46 -35.39
N LEU A 444 -77.93 3.03 -34.95
CA LEU A 444 -76.65 3.71 -35.12
C LEU A 444 -75.93 3.22 -36.40
N TRP A 445 -76.53 3.47 -37.57
CA TRP A 445 -75.85 3.38 -38.86
C TRP A 445 -75.86 4.75 -39.54
N TYR A 446 -75.22 5.75 -38.94
CA TYR A 446 -74.68 6.91 -39.66
C TYR A 446 -73.64 7.56 -38.75
N LYS A 447 -72.37 7.35 -39.08
CA LYS A 447 -71.23 8.12 -38.55
C LYS A 447 -70.50 8.72 -39.73
#